data_AF-A0A958S2Z2-F1
#
_entry.id   AF-A0A958S2Z2-F1
#
_cell.length_a   1.000
_cell.length_b   1.000
_cell.length_c   1.000
_cell.angle_alpha   90.00
_cell.angle_beta   90.00
_cell.angle_gamma   90.00
#
_symmetry.space_group_name_H-M   'P 1'
#
loop_
_entity.id
_entity.type
_entity.pdbx_description
1 polymer ?
#
loop_
_entity_poly.entity_id
_entity_poly.type
_entity_poly.pdbx_seq_one_letter_code
_entity_poly.pdbx_strand_id
1 'polypeptide(L)'
;MKAKKAGLVLGLILFGQLAKADPPLLAQCSEEKTNADGSVTILNPRVIRGAETLEISSEASDSRGVCKLFGYEDYLDPSREASGDAQKAIIINKDGKFEGWKHQESRNYNARIDAITCHNGACPDLLFRYIEKAQNEDGSHTITSPYTLRGPAPYWISSTDSDLDGVCKGFGFDSYLDKTLVENGDEAITLAVNGGQTVQAL
;
A
#
# COMPACT_ATOMS: atom_id res chain seq x y z
N MET A 1 -62.72 25.97 -58.83
CA MET A 1 -61.98 24.70 -58.56
C MET A 1 -60.94 24.99 -57.49
N LYS A 2 -61.01 24.29 -56.34
CA LYS A 2 -60.12 24.47 -55.18
C LYS A 2 -58.87 23.60 -55.37
N ALA A 3 -57.67 24.18 -55.32
CA ALA A 3 -56.42 23.43 -55.21
C ALA A 3 -55.89 23.55 -53.76
N LYS A 4 -55.75 22.40 -53.11
CA LYS A 4 -55.30 22.23 -51.72
C LYS A 4 -53.80 22.50 -51.60
N LYS A 5 -53.39 23.29 -50.60
CA LYS A 5 -52.00 23.37 -50.15
C LYS A 5 -51.67 22.10 -49.36
N ALA A 6 -50.71 21.31 -49.85
CA ALA A 6 -50.09 20.23 -49.09
C ALA A 6 -48.87 20.79 -48.35
N GLY A 7 -48.84 20.63 -47.04
CA GLY A 7 -47.73 21.02 -46.18
C GLY A 7 -46.56 20.03 -46.28
N LEU A 8 -45.35 20.56 -46.27
CA LEU A 8 -44.11 19.81 -46.08
C LEU A 8 -43.58 20.16 -44.69
N VAL A 9 -43.79 19.27 -43.72
CA VAL A 9 -43.12 19.33 -42.41
C VAL A 9 -41.79 18.61 -42.57
N LEU A 10 -40.70 19.38 -42.56
CA LEU A 10 -39.33 18.86 -42.59
C LEU A 10 -38.99 18.32 -41.20
N GLY A 11 -39.13 17.01 -41.01
CA GLY A 11 -38.67 16.34 -39.79
C GLY A 11 -37.15 16.26 -39.77
N LEU A 12 -36.50 17.04 -38.90
CA LEU A 12 -35.10 16.81 -38.53
C LEU A 12 -35.03 15.48 -37.76
N ILE A 13 -34.52 14.44 -38.41
CA ILE A 13 -34.07 13.23 -37.71
C ILE A 13 -32.66 13.51 -37.21
N LEU A 14 -32.54 13.95 -35.95
CA LEU A 14 -31.26 13.90 -35.24
C LEU A 14 -30.93 12.42 -34.97
N PHE A 15 -30.05 11.83 -35.77
CA PHE A 15 -29.34 10.63 -35.37
C PHE A 15 -28.32 11.02 -34.29
N GLY A 16 -28.77 11.03 -33.04
CA GLY A 16 -27.88 11.03 -31.90
C GLY A 16 -27.11 9.71 -31.91
N GLN A 17 -25.82 9.76 -32.29
CA GLN A 17 -24.89 8.70 -31.95
C GLN A 17 -24.85 8.63 -30.42
N LEU A 18 -25.53 7.64 -29.84
CA LEU A 18 -25.33 7.23 -28.47
C LEU A 18 -23.86 6.82 -28.35
N ALA A 19 -23.03 7.71 -27.79
CA ALA A 19 -21.69 7.36 -27.37
C ALA A 19 -21.84 6.14 -26.46
N LYS A 20 -21.37 4.99 -26.91
CA LYS A 20 -21.34 3.76 -26.12
C LYS A 20 -20.35 4.04 -24.99
N ALA A 21 -20.87 4.40 -23.82
CA ALA A 21 -20.04 4.64 -22.65
C ALA A 21 -19.19 3.39 -22.41
N ASP A 22 -17.89 3.59 -22.24
CA ASP A 22 -17.00 2.50 -21.88
C ASP A 22 -17.52 1.83 -20.60
N PRO A 23 -17.55 0.49 -20.54
CA PRO A 23 -17.99 -0.21 -19.35
C PRO A 23 -17.12 0.23 -18.15
N PRO A 24 -17.72 0.45 -16.97
CA PRO A 24 -16.98 0.88 -15.80
C PRO A 24 -15.93 -0.18 -15.42
N LEU A 25 -14.79 0.30 -14.92
CA LEU A 25 -13.84 -0.57 -14.23
C LEU A 25 -14.42 -0.92 -12.86
N LEU A 26 -14.49 -2.21 -12.60
CA LEU A 26 -14.82 -2.73 -11.28
C LEU A 26 -13.58 -3.42 -10.74
N ALA A 27 -13.18 -3.08 -9.53
CA ALA A 27 -12.25 -3.92 -8.78
C ALA A 27 -12.82 -5.34 -8.73
N GLN A 28 -12.01 -6.33 -9.11
CA GLN A 28 -12.37 -7.72 -8.88
C GLN A 28 -12.20 -8.02 -7.39
N CYS A 29 -13.01 -8.92 -6.82
CA CYS A 29 -12.73 -9.47 -5.51
C CYS A 29 -11.34 -10.13 -5.52
N SER A 30 -10.36 -9.38 -5.02
CA SER A 30 -9.01 -9.85 -4.72
C SER A 30 -9.02 -10.58 -3.39
N GLU A 31 -8.06 -11.48 -3.22
CA GLU A 31 -7.78 -11.98 -1.88
C GLU A 31 -7.15 -10.85 -1.06
N GLU A 32 -7.69 -10.63 0.14
CA GLU A 32 -7.23 -9.58 1.05
C GLU A 32 -6.74 -10.22 2.35
N LYS A 33 -5.62 -9.74 2.86
CA LYS A 33 -5.05 -10.14 4.14
C LYS A 33 -4.90 -8.91 5.03
N THR A 34 -5.62 -8.90 6.15
CA THR A 34 -5.42 -7.91 7.20
C THR A 34 -4.09 -8.18 7.92
N ASN A 35 -3.24 -7.18 7.98
CA ASN A 35 -1.96 -7.21 8.69
C ASN A 35 -2.16 -6.83 10.16
N ALA A 36 -1.16 -7.15 10.97
CA ALA A 36 -1.24 -6.88 12.40
C ALA A 36 -1.42 -5.37 12.69
N ASP A 37 -0.80 -4.51 11.88
CA ASP A 37 -0.84 -3.04 11.99
C ASP A 37 -2.16 -2.43 11.50
N GLY A 38 -3.15 -3.26 11.15
CA GLY A 38 -4.45 -2.84 10.66
C GLY A 38 -4.47 -2.46 9.17
N SER A 39 -3.32 -2.46 8.50
CA SER A 39 -3.27 -2.33 7.04
C SER A 39 -3.81 -3.59 6.35
N VAL A 40 -4.12 -3.50 5.07
CA VAL A 40 -4.60 -4.65 4.27
C VAL A 40 -3.69 -4.86 3.07
N THR A 41 -3.14 -6.06 2.94
CA THR A 41 -2.46 -6.48 1.72
C THR A 41 -3.47 -7.06 0.75
N ILE A 42 -3.56 -6.45 -0.42
CA ILE A 42 -4.33 -6.93 -1.56
C ILE A 42 -3.43 -7.85 -2.37
N LEU A 43 -3.84 -9.11 -2.55
CA LEU A 43 -3.11 -10.10 -3.32
C LEU A 43 -3.71 -10.24 -4.72
N ASN A 44 -2.82 -10.27 -5.72
CA ASN A 44 -3.11 -10.36 -7.14
C ASN A 44 -4.23 -9.38 -7.59
N PRO A 45 -4.08 -8.06 -7.33
CA PRO A 45 -5.12 -7.08 -7.67
C PRO A 45 -5.42 -7.08 -9.17
N ARG A 46 -6.70 -7.27 -9.50
CA ARG A 46 -7.22 -7.31 -10.87
C ARG A 46 -8.48 -6.47 -11.00
N VAL A 47 -8.77 -6.05 -12.22
CA VAL A 47 -9.99 -5.34 -12.57
C VAL A 47 -10.82 -6.12 -13.58
N ILE A 48 -12.13 -5.96 -13.50
CA ILE A 48 -13.07 -6.44 -14.51
C ILE A 48 -13.51 -5.25 -15.36
N ARG A 49 -13.40 -5.40 -16.69
CA ARG A 49 -13.97 -4.46 -17.67
C ARG A 49 -14.76 -5.24 -18.71
N GLY A 50 -16.09 -5.19 -18.63
CA GLY A 50 -16.94 -6.03 -19.46
C GLY A 50 -16.76 -7.51 -19.11
N ALA A 51 -16.28 -8.31 -20.06
CA ALA A 51 -16.01 -9.74 -19.86
C ALA A 51 -14.51 -10.06 -19.63
N GLU A 52 -13.64 -9.05 -19.67
CA GLU A 52 -12.19 -9.22 -19.49
C GLU A 52 -11.80 -8.99 -18.03
N THR A 53 -10.97 -9.88 -17.49
CA THR A 53 -10.16 -9.65 -16.30
C THR A 53 -8.80 -9.12 -16.73
N LEU A 54 -8.38 -7.99 -16.18
CA LEU A 54 -7.17 -7.29 -16.59
C LEU A 54 -6.23 -7.12 -15.40
N GLU A 55 -4.94 -7.18 -15.70
CA GLU A 55 -3.86 -6.94 -14.74
C GLU A 55 -3.61 -5.44 -14.59
N ILE A 56 -3.05 -5.05 -13.44
CA ILE A 56 -2.67 -3.67 -13.17
C ILE A 56 -1.16 -3.55 -13.35
N SER A 57 -0.73 -2.58 -14.18
CA SER A 57 0.69 -2.35 -14.44
C SER A 57 1.37 -1.82 -13.18
N SER A 58 2.43 -2.48 -12.72
CA SER A 58 3.20 -1.98 -11.56
C SER A 58 4.11 -0.81 -11.92
N GLU A 59 4.59 -0.73 -13.16
CA GLU A 59 5.49 0.34 -13.60
C GLU A 59 4.76 1.65 -13.86
N ALA A 60 3.58 1.58 -14.49
CA ALA A 60 2.88 2.76 -14.98
C ALA A 60 1.78 3.24 -14.05
N SER A 61 1.25 2.37 -13.17
CA SER A 61 0.16 2.76 -12.27
C SER A 61 0.67 3.44 -11.01
N ASP A 62 -0.09 4.40 -10.55
CA ASP A 62 0.09 5.05 -9.26
C ASP A 62 -0.42 4.15 -8.13
N SER A 63 0.44 3.81 -7.18
CA SER A 63 0.12 2.89 -6.07
C SER A 63 -1.03 3.38 -5.18
N ARG A 64 -1.14 4.69 -4.93
CA ARG A 64 -2.27 5.28 -4.20
C ARG A 64 -3.56 5.13 -4.99
N GLY A 65 -3.47 5.35 -6.30
CA GLY A 65 -4.55 5.07 -7.24
C GLY A 65 -5.04 3.63 -7.15
N VAL A 66 -4.12 2.67 -7.15
CA VAL A 66 -4.45 1.25 -7.01
C VAL A 66 -5.17 0.99 -5.69
N CYS A 67 -4.69 1.51 -4.55
CA CYS A 67 -5.41 1.34 -3.29
C CYS A 67 -6.82 1.96 -3.29
N LYS A 68 -7.00 3.14 -3.89
CA LYS A 68 -8.32 3.78 -4.07
C LYS A 68 -9.30 2.98 -4.89
N LEU A 69 -8.81 2.30 -5.93
CA LEU A 69 -9.64 1.41 -6.75
C LEU A 69 -10.28 0.29 -5.91
N PHE A 70 -9.63 -0.15 -4.84
CA PHE A 70 -10.14 -1.16 -3.90
C PHE A 70 -10.78 -0.55 -2.63
N GLY A 71 -11.03 0.76 -2.62
CA GLY A 71 -11.74 1.43 -1.53
C GLY A 71 -10.86 1.91 -0.37
N TYR A 72 -9.54 1.91 -0.54
CA TYR A 72 -8.59 2.42 0.47
C TYR A 72 -8.10 3.83 0.12
N GLU A 73 -7.79 4.66 1.11
CA GLU A 73 -7.41 6.06 0.85
C GLU A 73 -5.97 6.21 0.36
N ASP A 74 -5.06 5.38 0.88
CA ASP A 74 -3.63 5.45 0.58
C ASP A 74 -2.93 4.07 0.62
N TYR A 75 -1.65 4.05 0.25
CA TYR A 75 -0.81 2.85 0.19
C TYR A 75 0.41 2.97 1.11
N LEU A 76 0.94 1.84 1.55
CA LEU A 76 2.19 1.79 2.30
C LEU A 76 3.39 1.65 1.35
N ASP A 77 4.35 2.56 1.38
CA ASP A 77 5.58 2.48 0.59
C ASP A 77 6.78 2.09 1.44
N PRO A 78 7.62 1.10 1.09
CA PRO A 78 7.56 0.22 -0.08
C PRO A 78 6.89 -1.12 0.24
N SER A 79 5.61 -1.27 -0.07
CA SER A 79 4.87 -2.54 0.12
C SER A 79 4.40 -3.20 -1.18
N ARG A 80 4.78 -2.63 -2.33
CA ARG A 80 4.34 -3.10 -3.64
C ARG A 80 5.29 -4.18 -4.16
N GLU A 81 4.75 -5.37 -4.37
CA GLU A 81 5.44 -6.49 -5.02
C GLU A 81 4.94 -6.64 -6.46
N ALA A 82 5.86 -6.95 -7.37
CA ALA A 82 5.56 -7.08 -8.78
C ALA A 82 6.40 -8.16 -9.46
N SER A 83 5.77 -8.94 -10.34
CA SER A 83 6.45 -9.90 -11.22
C SER A 83 6.25 -9.55 -12.69
N GLY A 84 7.19 -9.99 -13.51
CA GLY A 84 7.09 -9.92 -14.96
C GLY A 84 5.96 -10.80 -15.53
N ASP A 85 5.73 -10.66 -16.83
CA ASP A 85 4.81 -11.47 -17.66
C ASP A 85 3.37 -10.96 -17.86
N ALA A 86 3.09 -9.67 -17.63
CA ALA A 86 1.78 -9.13 -17.96
C ALA A 86 1.61 -8.96 -19.48
N GLN A 87 0.78 -9.80 -20.11
CA GLN A 87 0.49 -9.72 -21.55
C GLN A 87 -0.29 -8.44 -21.90
N LYS A 88 -1.19 -8.01 -21.01
CA LYS A 88 -2.03 -6.82 -21.15
C LYS A 88 -2.35 -6.28 -19.76
N ALA A 89 -1.82 -5.10 -19.45
CA ALA A 89 -2.08 -4.44 -18.18
C ALA A 89 -2.75 -3.08 -18.39
N ILE A 90 -3.56 -2.67 -17.43
CA ILE A 90 -4.12 -1.32 -17.38
C ILE A 90 -3.27 -0.41 -16.51
N ILE A 91 -3.41 0.89 -16.76
CA ILE A 91 -2.78 1.97 -16.00
C ILE A 91 -3.85 2.61 -15.13
N ILE A 92 -3.57 2.69 -13.83
CA ILE A 92 -4.41 3.37 -12.84
C ILE A 92 -3.74 4.67 -12.41
N ASN A 93 -4.46 5.79 -12.51
CA ASN A 93 -3.99 7.08 -12.01
C ASN A 93 -4.22 7.23 -10.50
N LYS A 94 -3.63 8.27 -9.90
CA LYS A 94 -3.70 8.61 -8.46
C LYS A 94 -5.10 8.72 -7.84
N ASP A 95 -6.15 8.83 -8.66
CA ASP A 95 -7.54 8.95 -8.23
C ASP A 95 -8.29 7.62 -8.32
N GLY A 96 -7.59 6.51 -8.63
CA GLY A 96 -8.15 5.18 -8.77
C GLY A 96 -8.92 4.96 -10.08
N LYS A 97 -8.62 5.76 -11.11
CA LYS A 97 -9.31 5.70 -12.41
C LYS A 97 -8.42 5.14 -13.50
N PHE A 98 -9.07 4.58 -14.51
CA PHE A 98 -8.42 4.20 -15.77
C PHE A 98 -7.69 5.39 -16.39
N GLU A 99 -6.43 5.20 -16.75
CA GLU A 99 -5.65 6.19 -17.50
C GLU A 99 -5.27 5.68 -18.90
N GLY A 100 -5.08 4.38 -19.05
CA GLY A 100 -4.69 3.81 -20.33
C GLY A 100 -4.31 2.34 -20.27
N TRP A 101 -3.71 1.88 -21.36
CA TRP A 101 -3.23 0.51 -21.52
C TRP A 101 -1.71 0.50 -21.56
N LYS A 102 -1.12 -0.51 -20.93
CA LYS A 102 0.28 -0.87 -21.13
C LYS A 102 0.32 -2.13 -21.99
N HIS A 103 0.73 -1.96 -23.24
CA HIS A 103 0.94 -3.05 -24.18
C HIS A 103 2.41 -3.46 -24.20
N GLN A 104 2.66 -4.74 -24.44
CA GLN A 104 4.00 -5.31 -24.53
C GLN A 104 4.71 -4.80 -25.80
N GLU A 105 5.45 -3.69 -25.70
CA GLU A 105 6.27 -3.18 -26.81
C GLU A 105 7.67 -3.84 -26.87
N SER A 106 8.10 -4.52 -25.79
CA SER A 106 9.40 -5.18 -25.66
C SER A 106 9.28 -6.42 -24.76
N ARG A 107 10.04 -7.48 -25.08
CA ARG A 107 9.92 -8.82 -24.47
C ARG A 107 10.15 -8.91 -22.95
N ASN A 108 10.54 -7.84 -22.25
CA ASN A 108 11.12 -7.97 -20.91
C ASN A 108 10.49 -7.15 -19.76
N TYR A 109 9.51 -6.26 -19.95
CA TYR A 109 9.16 -5.31 -18.88
C TYR A 109 7.69 -4.89 -18.85
N ASN A 110 6.78 -5.85 -18.74
CA ASN A 110 5.43 -5.55 -18.28
C ASN A 110 5.24 -6.24 -16.93
N ALA A 111 5.68 -5.59 -15.86
CA ALA A 111 5.44 -6.08 -14.53
C ALA A 111 3.99 -5.77 -14.11
N ARG A 112 3.32 -6.77 -13.54
CA ARG A 112 2.02 -6.61 -12.86
C ARG A 112 2.23 -6.47 -11.37
N ILE A 113 1.27 -5.86 -10.69
CA ILE A 113 1.24 -5.86 -9.23
C ILE A 113 0.74 -7.24 -8.76
N ASP A 114 1.54 -7.95 -7.99
CA ASP A 114 1.15 -9.22 -7.35
C ASP A 114 0.69 -9.00 -5.91
N ALA A 115 1.22 -8.00 -5.22
CA ALA A 115 0.74 -7.59 -3.91
C ALA A 115 0.94 -6.08 -3.70
N ILE A 116 0.02 -5.47 -2.97
CA ILE A 116 0.16 -4.08 -2.51
C ILE A 116 -0.54 -3.92 -1.17
N THR A 117 0.07 -3.20 -0.24
CA THR A 117 -0.54 -2.94 1.07
C THR A 117 -1.15 -1.54 1.13
N CYS A 118 -2.41 -1.48 1.53
CA CYS A 118 -3.26 -0.30 1.54
C CYS A 118 -3.77 0.02 2.96
N HIS A 119 -4.22 1.26 3.17
CA HIS A 119 -4.83 1.70 4.43
C HIS A 119 -5.87 2.82 4.23
N ASN A 120 -6.77 2.99 5.20
CA ASN A 120 -7.85 3.97 5.20
C ASN A 120 -7.45 5.27 5.91
N GLY A 121 -6.48 6.00 5.37
CA GLY A 121 -6.18 7.36 5.82
C GLY A 121 -4.90 7.44 6.65
N ALA A 122 -4.96 7.70 7.96
CA ALA A 122 -3.75 7.81 8.79
C ALA A 122 -2.79 6.64 8.53
N CYS A 123 -1.47 6.90 8.47
CA CYS A 123 -0.48 5.83 8.40
C CYS A 123 -0.81 4.80 9.47
N PRO A 124 -0.91 3.49 9.12
CA PRO A 124 -1.18 2.47 10.12
C PRO A 124 -0.14 2.59 11.23
N ASP A 125 -0.60 2.49 12.47
CA ASP A 125 0.27 2.62 13.64
C ASP A 125 1.39 1.60 13.51
N LEU A 126 2.65 2.09 13.49
CA LEU A 126 3.80 1.21 13.46
C LEU A 126 3.72 0.28 14.67
N LEU A 127 3.64 -1.02 14.39
CA LEU A 127 3.64 -2.00 15.46
C LEU A 127 5.06 -2.34 15.84
N PHE A 128 5.52 -1.73 16.93
CA PHE A 128 6.76 -2.07 17.57
C PHE A 128 6.68 -3.50 18.15
N ARG A 129 7.66 -4.33 17.79
CA ARG A 129 7.81 -5.73 18.19
C ARG A 129 9.28 -6.06 18.47
N TYR A 130 9.50 -7.06 19.31
CA TYR A 130 10.83 -7.58 19.62
C TYR A 130 10.76 -9.12 19.61
N ILE A 131 11.90 -9.78 19.44
CA ILE A 131 11.97 -11.25 19.53
C ILE A 131 11.95 -11.69 20.98
N GLU A 132 12.71 -11.00 21.85
CA GLU A 132 12.81 -11.35 23.27
C GLU A 132 12.81 -10.08 24.13
N LYS A 133 12.24 -10.19 25.33
CA LYS A 133 12.33 -9.19 26.39
C LYS A 133 12.74 -9.86 27.69
N ALA A 134 13.85 -9.41 28.25
CA ALA A 134 14.29 -9.75 29.60
C ALA A 134 14.16 -8.52 30.51
N GLN A 135 13.93 -8.75 31.80
CA GLN A 135 14.07 -7.71 32.82
C GLN A 135 15.38 -7.95 33.57
N ASN A 136 16.16 -6.89 33.75
CA ASN A 136 17.43 -6.93 34.46
C ASN A 136 17.19 -6.64 35.95
N GLU A 137 18.18 -6.94 36.80
CA GLU A 137 18.09 -6.74 38.26
C GLU A 137 17.88 -5.27 38.65
N ASP A 138 18.37 -4.34 37.84
CA ASP A 138 18.22 -2.90 38.02
C ASP A 138 16.85 -2.34 37.57
N GLY A 139 15.93 -3.22 37.16
CA GLY A 139 14.59 -2.87 36.70
C GLY A 139 14.52 -2.43 35.24
N SER A 140 15.66 -2.27 34.55
CA SER A 140 15.69 -2.05 33.10
C SER A 140 15.24 -3.29 32.33
N HIS A 141 14.92 -3.10 31.05
CA HIS A 141 14.58 -4.21 30.16
C HIS A 141 15.60 -4.33 29.04
N THR A 142 15.97 -5.56 28.70
CA THR A 142 16.74 -5.85 27.50
C THR A 142 15.77 -6.33 26.43
N ILE A 143 15.66 -5.61 25.32
CA ILE A 143 14.90 -6.03 24.14
C ILE A 143 15.87 -6.52 23.06
N THR A 144 15.62 -7.72 22.55
CA THR A 144 16.44 -8.35 21.51
C THR A 144 15.68 -8.39 20.20
N SER A 145 16.41 -8.04 19.14
CA SER A 145 16.01 -7.87 17.75
C SER A 145 14.71 -7.07 17.67
N PRO A 146 14.76 -5.76 18.01
CA PRO A 146 13.61 -4.87 17.89
C PRO A 146 13.33 -4.56 16.40
N TYR A 147 12.06 -4.65 16.02
CA TYR A 147 11.59 -4.32 14.68
C TYR A 147 10.21 -3.66 14.74
N THR A 148 9.82 -3.03 13.63
CA THR A 148 8.45 -2.58 13.40
C THR A 148 7.79 -3.46 12.35
N LEU A 149 6.47 -3.64 12.42
CA LEU A 149 5.71 -4.17 11.30
C LEU A 149 5.12 -3.02 10.51
N ARG A 150 5.24 -3.12 9.19
CA ARG A 150 4.53 -2.27 8.23
C ARG A 150 4.03 -3.13 7.09
N GLY A 151 2.72 -3.39 7.07
CA GLY A 151 2.16 -4.45 6.25
C GLY A 151 2.63 -5.83 6.70
N PRO A 152 2.97 -6.75 5.77
CA PRO A 152 3.39 -8.11 6.11
C PRO A 152 4.88 -8.21 6.49
N ALA A 153 5.67 -7.19 6.23
CA ALA A 153 7.13 -7.24 6.36
C ALA A 153 7.61 -6.66 7.72
N PRO A 154 8.57 -7.33 8.38
CA PRO A 154 9.31 -6.74 9.49
C PRO A 154 10.37 -5.77 8.97
N TYR A 155 10.50 -4.63 9.63
CA TYR A 155 11.54 -3.63 9.41
C TYR A 155 12.36 -3.49 10.67
N TRP A 156 13.61 -3.98 10.63
CA TRP A 156 14.55 -3.88 11.73
C TRP A 156 14.88 -2.42 12.03
N ILE A 157 15.03 -2.11 13.31
CA ILE A 157 15.39 -0.77 13.73
C ILE A 157 16.88 -0.57 13.45
N SER A 158 17.19 0.43 12.61
CA SER A 158 18.55 0.88 12.41
C SER A 158 19.03 1.60 13.67
N SER A 159 20.20 1.23 14.17
CA SER A 159 20.80 1.92 15.31
C SER A 159 21.44 3.25 14.96
N THR A 160 21.83 3.44 13.69
CA THR A 160 22.54 4.62 13.20
C THR A 160 21.62 5.74 12.76
N ASP A 161 20.46 5.41 12.17
CA ASP A 161 19.54 6.38 11.58
C ASP A 161 18.30 6.66 12.44
N SER A 162 18.10 5.90 13.53
CA SER A 162 16.91 6.04 14.39
C SER A 162 17.18 6.88 15.63
N ASP A 163 16.21 7.71 16.00
CA ASP A 163 16.11 8.25 17.36
C ASP A 163 15.74 7.11 18.34
N LEU A 164 16.73 6.56 19.02
CA LEU A 164 16.56 5.41 19.91
C LEU A 164 15.65 5.70 21.10
N ASP A 165 15.56 6.95 21.57
CA ASP A 165 14.59 7.33 22.61
C ASP A 165 13.16 7.32 22.05
N GLY A 166 12.98 7.82 20.82
CA GLY A 166 11.71 7.72 20.09
C GLY A 166 11.28 6.27 19.87
N VAL A 167 12.23 5.40 19.50
CA VAL A 167 12.01 3.96 19.36
C VAL A 167 11.58 3.33 20.68
N CYS A 168 12.26 3.64 21.80
CA CYS A 168 11.91 3.11 23.12
C CYS A 168 10.49 3.50 23.54
N LYS A 169 10.08 4.74 23.26
CA LYS A 169 8.70 5.19 23.46
C LYS A 169 7.70 4.41 22.62
N GLY A 170 8.06 4.07 21.38
CA GLY A 170 7.27 3.15 20.54
C GLY A 170 7.05 1.77 21.18
N PHE A 171 8.02 1.29 21.97
CA PHE A 171 7.91 0.06 22.76
C PHE A 171 7.24 0.23 24.14
N GLY A 172 6.83 1.44 24.51
CA GLY A 172 6.23 1.75 25.81
C GLY A 172 7.23 2.00 26.94
N PHE A 173 8.47 2.37 26.61
CA PHE A 173 9.53 2.73 27.55
C PHE A 173 9.89 4.22 27.44
N ASP A 174 10.50 4.79 28.48
CA ASP A 174 10.74 6.23 28.51
C ASP A 174 11.96 6.66 27.67
N SER A 175 13.03 5.87 27.74
CA SER A 175 14.32 6.15 27.09
C SER A 175 15.14 4.88 26.91
N TYR A 176 16.13 4.93 26.02
CA TYR A 176 17.17 3.89 25.97
C TYR A 176 18.25 4.16 27.02
N LEU A 177 19.02 3.12 27.38
CA LEU A 177 20.19 3.24 28.24
C LEU A 177 21.46 3.31 27.40
N ASP A 178 22.14 4.46 27.44
CA ASP A 178 23.36 4.71 26.68
C ASP A 178 24.44 3.65 26.97
N LYS A 179 25.16 3.20 25.93
CA LYS A 179 26.21 2.13 25.96
C LYS A 179 25.74 0.69 26.16
N THR A 180 24.44 0.42 26.15
CA THR A 180 23.88 -0.95 26.25
C THR A 180 23.44 -1.53 24.90
N LEU A 181 23.54 -0.72 23.84
CA LEU A 181 23.21 -1.11 22.47
C LEU A 181 24.26 -2.10 21.93
N VAL A 182 23.76 -3.21 21.38
CA VAL A 182 24.55 -4.17 20.59
C VAL A 182 24.05 -4.15 19.16
N GLU A 183 24.97 -4.02 18.21
CA GLU A 183 24.68 -3.84 16.78
C GLU A 183 25.23 -4.99 15.93
N ASN A 184 24.62 -5.24 14.77
CA ASN A 184 25.19 -6.04 13.69
C ASN A 184 25.08 -5.28 12.38
N GLY A 185 26.19 -4.70 11.95
CA GLY A 185 26.16 -3.67 10.91
C GLY A 185 25.41 -2.45 11.42
N ASP A 186 24.47 -1.94 10.61
CA ASP A 186 23.65 -0.76 10.94
C ASP A 186 22.35 -1.13 11.71
N GLU A 187 22.15 -2.41 12.03
CA GLU A 187 20.94 -2.92 12.70
C GLU A 187 21.14 -3.01 14.22
N ALA A 188 20.17 -2.48 14.98
CA ALA A 188 20.09 -2.69 16.42
C ALA A 188 19.69 -4.15 16.71
N ILE A 189 20.56 -4.94 17.34
CA ILE A 189 20.24 -6.29 17.80
C ILE A 189 19.72 -6.27 19.22
N THR A 190 20.33 -5.50 20.12
CA THR A 190 19.92 -5.51 21.53
C THR A 190 19.93 -4.10 22.08
N LEU A 191 18.86 -3.71 22.78
CA LEU A 191 18.75 -2.43 23.47
C LEU A 191 18.39 -2.68 24.93
N ALA A 192 19.10 -2.07 25.88
CA ALA A 192 18.55 -1.93 27.23
C ALA A 192 17.77 -0.62 27.33
N VAL A 193 16.58 -0.68 27.94
CA VAL A 193 15.60 0.40 27.96
C VAL A 193 15.08 0.62 29.37
N ASN A 194 14.79 1.87 29.70
CA ASN A 194 14.33 2.23 31.04
C ASN A 194 12.81 2.04 31.17
N GLY A 195 12.40 1.20 32.12
CA GLY A 195 11.00 0.91 32.48
C GLY A 195 10.27 2.01 33.26
N GLY A 196 10.72 3.27 33.16
CA GLY A 196 10.13 4.41 33.88
C GLY A 196 10.47 4.48 35.36
N GLN A 197 11.60 3.91 35.78
CA GLN A 197 12.18 4.16 37.09
C GLN A 197 13.53 4.88 36.96
N THR A 198 13.81 5.79 37.88
CA THR A 198 15.09 6.50 37.94
C THR A 198 16.21 5.48 38.17
N VAL A 199 16.91 5.07 37.12
CA VAL A 199 18.09 4.21 37.24
C VAL A 199 19.19 5.08 37.84
N GLN A 200 19.55 4.84 39.10
CA GLN A 200 20.74 5.44 39.68
C GLN A 200 21.95 4.85 38.96
N ALA A 201 22.70 5.71 38.27
CA ALA A 201 23.99 5.34 37.69
C ALA A 201 24.92 4.80 38.79
N LEU A 202 25.46 3.60 38.57
CA LEU A 202 26.61 3.07 39.31
C LEU A 202 27.91 3.67 38.76
#